data_AF-A0A971SUY1-F1
#
_entry.id   AF-A0A971SUY1-F1
#
_cell.length_a   1.000
_cell.length_b   1.000
_cell.length_c   1.000
_cell.angle_alpha   90.00
_cell.angle_beta   90.00
_cell.angle_gamma   90.00
#
_symmetry.space_group_name_H-M   'P 1'
#
loop_
_entity.id
_entity.type
_entity.pdbx_description
1 polymer ?
#
loop_
_entity_poly.entity_id
_entity_poly.type
_entity_poly.pdbx_seq_one_letter_code
_entity_poly.pdbx_strand_id
1 'polypeptide(L)'
;MALRFNILQVIPTPGVESGKVCDMPEGKEPSHGGNIFSDNSCNPIVGEDQVKPYSDMRLGPMANYGGWTPTIPLRPRSPAVNFGSGDCPGLYSGSPSYLWVDQRDKGRYDGKCDSGSFELQPGENPTVVYLPLIAK
;
A
#
# COMPACT_ATOMS: atom_id res chain seq x y z
N MET A 1 -8.48 10.12 -11.69
CA MET A 1 -8.55 8.95 -10.80
C MET A 1 -7.83 9.37 -9.53
N ALA A 2 -8.53 9.37 -8.40
CA ALA A 2 -7.98 9.75 -7.11
C ALA A 2 -7.28 8.54 -6.47
N LEU A 3 -6.18 8.77 -5.77
CA LEU A 3 -5.40 7.76 -5.09
C LEU A 3 -5.40 8.05 -3.59
N ARG A 4 -5.74 7.03 -2.80
CA ARG A 4 -5.81 7.09 -1.34
C ARG A 4 -5.24 5.81 -0.75
N PHE A 5 -4.45 5.91 0.32
CA PHE A 5 -3.87 4.74 1.00
C PHE A 5 -3.10 3.78 0.07
N ASN A 6 -2.25 4.29 -0.82
CA ASN A 6 -1.38 3.48 -1.67
C ASN A 6 0.06 3.46 -1.17
N ILE A 7 0.81 2.44 -1.59
CA ILE A 7 2.24 2.31 -1.33
C ILE A 7 3.02 2.47 -2.63
N LEU A 8 4.13 3.21 -2.58
CA LEU A 8 5.13 3.35 -3.63
C LEU A 8 4.55 3.80 -4.96
N GLN A 9 3.77 4.89 -4.95
CA GLN A 9 3.21 5.47 -6.19
C GLN A 9 4.27 5.92 -7.19
N VAL A 10 5.47 6.19 -6.68
CA VAL A 10 6.67 6.35 -7.50
C VAL A 10 7.57 5.20 -7.15
N ILE A 11 8.07 4.49 -8.13
CA ILE A 11 9.23 3.60 -7.97
C ILE A 11 10.30 4.22 -8.86
N PRO A 12 11.46 4.63 -8.32
CA PRO A 12 12.54 5.13 -9.16
C PRO A 12 12.92 4.02 -10.14
N THR A 13 13.06 4.38 -11.41
CA THR A 13 13.65 3.45 -12.38
C THR A 13 15.08 3.15 -11.90
N PRO A 14 15.53 1.89 -11.85
CA PRO A 14 16.89 1.58 -11.43
C PRO A 14 17.92 2.44 -12.21
N GLY A 15 18.74 3.22 -11.49
CA GLY A 15 19.72 4.14 -12.08
C GLY A 15 19.24 5.58 -12.30
N VAL A 16 18.00 5.91 -11.93
CA VAL A 16 17.45 7.27 -11.98
C VAL A 16 17.14 7.73 -10.56
N GLU A 17 17.94 8.68 -10.04
CA GLU A 17 17.80 9.22 -8.67
C GLU A 17 16.53 10.05 -8.48
N SER A 18 15.94 10.54 -9.57
CA SER A 18 14.65 11.23 -9.58
C SER A 18 14.08 11.18 -11.00
N GLY A 19 12.92 10.56 -11.16
CA GLY A 19 12.22 10.46 -12.44
C GLY A 19 10.94 11.27 -12.37
N LYS A 20 10.67 12.09 -13.38
CA LYS A 20 9.34 12.70 -13.60
C LYS A 20 8.32 11.60 -13.95
N VAL A 21 7.99 10.72 -13.01
CA VAL A 21 7.00 9.65 -13.23
C VAL A 21 5.60 10.24 -13.23
N CYS A 22 5.38 11.32 -12.48
CA CYS A 22 4.16 12.11 -12.54
C CYS A 22 4.40 13.40 -13.33
N ASP A 23 4.02 13.40 -14.60
CA ASP A 23 3.77 14.64 -15.34
C ASP A 23 2.30 15.00 -15.19
N MET A 24 1.96 15.68 -14.09
CA MET A 24 0.60 16.15 -13.85
C MET A 24 0.58 17.66 -13.66
N PRO A 25 -0.42 18.37 -14.24
CA PRO A 25 -0.59 19.79 -13.98
C PRO A 25 -0.76 20.06 -12.48
N GLU A 26 -0.20 21.18 -12.01
CA GLU A 26 -0.44 21.69 -10.65
C GLU A 26 -1.96 21.78 -10.37
N GLY A 27 -2.40 21.31 -9.21
CA GLY A 27 -3.82 21.23 -8.83
C GLY A 27 -4.56 20.00 -9.37
N LYS A 28 -3.85 19.07 -10.04
CA LYS A 28 -4.37 17.77 -10.49
C LYS A 28 -3.69 16.60 -9.79
N GLU A 29 -3.02 16.85 -8.67
CA GLU A 29 -2.32 15.85 -7.87
C GLU A 29 -3.28 14.69 -7.56
N PRO A 30 -2.80 13.44 -7.62
CA PRO A 30 -3.69 12.30 -7.56
C PRO A 30 -4.07 11.99 -6.12
N SER A 31 -3.40 12.57 -5.13
CA SER A 31 -3.48 12.17 -3.73
C SER A 31 -4.73 12.73 -3.03
N HIS A 32 -5.31 11.90 -2.17
CA HIS A 32 -6.31 12.27 -1.16
C HIS A 32 -5.85 11.86 0.25
N GLY A 33 -4.53 11.79 0.46
CA GLY A 33 -3.92 11.44 1.73
C GLY A 33 -3.74 9.94 1.95
N GLY A 34 -2.90 9.62 2.94
CA GLY A 34 -2.58 8.26 3.33
C GLY A 34 -1.66 7.53 2.35
N ASN A 35 -1.12 8.19 1.32
CA ASN A 35 -0.24 7.56 0.36
C ASN A 35 1.24 7.61 0.82
N ILE A 36 2.01 6.62 0.38
CA ILE A 36 3.46 6.59 0.57
C ILE A 36 4.13 6.66 -0.80
N PHE A 37 4.91 7.72 -1.02
CA PHE A 37 5.68 7.97 -2.23
C PHE A 37 7.15 7.62 -2.00
N SER A 38 7.89 7.26 -3.05
CA SER A 38 9.34 7.08 -2.91
C SER A 38 10.14 8.36 -3.01
N ASP A 39 9.57 9.39 -3.63
CA ASP A 39 10.14 10.72 -3.76
C ASP A 39 9.03 11.80 -3.85
N ASN A 40 9.42 13.05 -4.08
CA ASN A 40 8.50 14.20 -4.18
C ASN A 40 7.98 14.45 -5.60
N SER A 41 8.30 13.61 -6.59
CA SER A 41 8.03 13.91 -8.01
C SER A 41 6.54 13.99 -8.36
N CYS A 42 5.65 13.46 -7.50
CA CYS A 42 4.20 13.48 -7.66
C CYS A 42 3.48 14.46 -6.73
N ASN A 43 4.20 15.42 -6.14
CA ASN A 43 3.64 16.44 -5.24
C ASN A 43 2.78 15.83 -4.10
N PRO A 44 3.37 14.98 -3.23
CA PRO A 44 2.65 14.43 -2.07
C PRO A 44 2.09 15.53 -1.17
N ILE A 45 0.92 15.30 -0.58
CA ILE A 45 0.28 16.25 0.33
C ILE A 45 1.05 16.26 1.66
N VAL A 46 1.65 17.42 1.99
CA VAL A 46 2.41 17.59 3.23
C VAL A 46 1.51 17.36 4.44
N GLY A 47 1.89 16.41 5.30
CA GLY A 47 1.18 16.07 6.53
C GLY A 47 0.10 15.00 6.36
N GLU A 48 -0.30 14.66 5.14
CA GLU A 48 -1.25 13.58 4.86
C GLU A 48 -0.60 12.36 4.19
N ASP A 49 0.47 12.59 3.43
CA ASP A 49 1.25 11.56 2.75
C ASP A 49 2.65 11.43 3.36
N GLN A 50 3.33 10.33 3.06
CA GLN A 50 4.74 10.12 3.42
C GLN A 50 5.63 9.97 2.20
N VAL A 51 6.89 10.36 2.34
CA VAL A 51 7.95 10.09 1.37
C VAL A 51 8.98 9.17 2.02
N LYS A 52 9.10 7.94 1.50
CA LYS A 52 9.99 6.89 2.01
C LYS A 52 10.62 6.13 0.84
N PRO A 53 11.95 6.00 0.77
CA PRO A 53 12.57 5.22 -0.28
C PRO A 53 12.12 3.75 -0.21
N TYR A 54 12.18 3.05 -1.34
CA TYR A 54 11.78 1.63 -1.44
C TYR A 54 12.42 0.75 -0.35
N SER A 55 13.71 0.97 -0.06
CA SER A 55 14.46 0.23 0.95
C SER A 55 13.85 0.29 2.35
N ASP A 56 13.16 1.39 2.68
CA ASP A 56 12.59 1.63 4.01
C ASP A 56 11.17 1.09 4.14
N MET A 57 10.55 0.67 3.03
CA MET A 57 9.18 0.19 3.03
C MET A 57 8.99 -1.17 3.68
N ARG A 58 10.07 -1.95 3.82
CA ARG A 58 10.05 -3.27 4.47
C ARG A 58 8.94 -4.17 3.89
N LEU A 59 8.96 -4.34 2.58
CA LEU A 59 8.02 -5.18 1.86
C LEU A 59 8.61 -6.59 1.67
N GLY A 60 7.76 -7.61 1.62
CA GLY A 60 8.17 -8.92 1.11
C GLY A 60 8.12 -8.99 -0.41
N PRO A 61 8.60 -10.08 -1.03
CA PRO A 61 8.44 -10.30 -2.46
C PRO A 61 6.96 -10.51 -2.82
N MET A 62 6.60 -10.30 -4.09
CA MET A 62 5.28 -10.71 -4.59
C MET A 62 5.20 -12.25 -4.61
N ALA A 63 4.26 -12.81 -3.84
CA ALA A 63 4.03 -14.26 -3.78
C ALA A 63 2.62 -14.55 -3.23
N ASN A 64 2.30 -15.83 -3.05
CA ASN A 64 1.07 -16.24 -2.36
C ASN A 64 1.23 -16.06 -0.84
N TYR A 65 0.42 -15.19 -0.24
CA TYR A 65 0.36 -14.98 1.22
C TYR A 65 -1.01 -15.33 1.81
N GLY A 66 -1.74 -16.25 1.17
CA GLY A 66 -3.02 -16.78 1.66
C GLY A 66 -4.28 -16.16 1.04
N GLY A 67 -4.15 -15.44 -0.09
CA GLY A 67 -5.26 -14.86 -0.85
C GLY A 67 -5.41 -15.44 -2.26
N TRP A 68 -6.39 -14.96 -3.01
CA TRP A 68 -6.68 -15.39 -4.39
C TRP A 68 -5.66 -14.92 -5.42
N THR A 69 -4.92 -13.86 -5.11
CA THR A 69 -3.93 -13.25 -5.99
C THR A 69 -2.60 -13.10 -5.26
N PRO A 70 -1.46 -13.16 -5.98
CA PRO A 70 -0.19 -12.80 -5.39
C PRO A 70 -0.22 -11.37 -4.83
N THR A 71 0.31 -11.19 -3.62
CA THR A 71 0.32 -9.89 -2.94
C THR A 71 1.74 -9.59 -2.45
N ILE A 72 2.08 -8.31 -2.35
CA ILE A 72 3.30 -7.84 -1.70
C ILE A 72 2.97 -7.62 -0.22
N PRO A 73 3.53 -8.40 0.72
CA PRO A 73 3.16 -8.30 2.12
C PRO A 73 3.93 -7.17 2.81
N LEU A 74 3.32 -6.63 3.87
CA LEU A 74 4.02 -5.75 4.80
C LEU A 74 4.84 -6.60 5.78
N ARG A 75 6.11 -6.27 6.00
CA ARG A 75 6.88 -6.84 7.11
C ARG A 75 6.59 -6.06 8.39
N PRO A 76 6.79 -6.67 9.57
CA PRO A 76 6.70 -5.96 10.83
C PRO A 76 7.51 -4.65 10.83
N ARG A 77 6.87 -3.57 11.30
CA ARG A 77 7.39 -2.20 11.35
C ARG A 77 7.56 -1.52 9.98
N SER A 78 6.91 -2.01 8.92
CA SER A 78 6.77 -1.22 7.69
C SER A 78 6.10 0.13 8.00
N PRO A 79 6.53 1.25 7.37
CA PRO A 79 5.90 2.55 7.57
C PRO A 79 4.46 2.61 7.07
N ALA A 80 4.03 1.63 6.27
CA ALA A 80 2.63 1.49 5.85
C ALA A 80 1.72 0.96 6.95
N VAL A 81 2.29 0.31 7.98
CA VAL A 81 1.52 -0.30 9.06
C VAL A 81 0.95 0.78 9.97
N ASN A 82 -0.37 0.75 10.19
CA ASN A 82 -1.12 1.73 10.96
C ASN A 82 -0.91 3.18 10.48
N PHE A 83 -0.65 3.41 9.19
CA PHE A 83 -0.42 4.76 8.70
C PHE A 83 -1.71 5.59 8.76
N GLY A 84 -2.85 4.97 8.45
CA GLY A 84 -4.15 5.58 8.63
C GLY A 84 -4.62 5.56 10.08
N SER A 85 -5.20 6.66 10.53
CA SER A 85 -5.98 6.69 11.76
C SER A 85 -7.43 6.32 11.46
N GLY A 86 -7.96 5.27 12.09
CA GLY A 86 -9.35 4.85 11.95
C GLY A 86 -9.56 3.81 10.84
N ASP A 87 -10.83 3.65 10.47
CA ASP A 87 -11.26 2.68 9.46
C ASP A 87 -10.69 3.00 8.08
N CYS A 88 -10.27 1.97 7.34
CA CYS A 88 -9.79 2.12 5.99
C CYS A 88 -10.86 2.71 5.08
N PRO A 89 -10.66 3.91 4.50
CA PRO A 89 -11.67 4.51 3.65
C PRO A 89 -11.73 3.85 2.27
N GLY A 90 -12.88 3.99 1.62
CA GLY A 90 -13.05 3.64 0.22
C GLY A 90 -12.01 4.29 -0.71
N LEU A 91 -11.64 3.58 -1.76
CA LEU A 91 -10.57 3.97 -2.70
C LEU A 91 -10.99 5.09 -3.66
N TYR A 92 -12.28 5.20 -4.01
CA TYR A 92 -12.78 6.18 -4.97
C TYR A 92 -14.25 6.51 -4.76
N SER A 93 -14.74 7.58 -5.39
CA SER A 93 -16.15 7.97 -5.31
C SER A 93 -17.07 6.88 -5.85
N GLY A 94 -17.97 6.37 -5.00
CA GLY A 94 -18.86 5.25 -5.34
C GLY A 94 -18.38 3.87 -4.88
N SER A 95 -17.16 3.75 -4.32
CA SER A 95 -16.79 2.55 -3.56
C SER A 95 -17.52 2.52 -2.21
N PRO A 96 -17.61 1.37 -1.52
CA PRO A 96 -18.01 1.34 -0.12
C PRO A 96 -17.24 2.38 0.69
N SER A 97 -17.90 3.01 1.67
CA SER A 97 -17.28 4.03 2.52
C SER A 97 -16.03 3.50 3.24
N TYR A 98 -16.00 2.19 3.50
CA TYR A 98 -14.93 1.50 4.18
C TYR A 98 -14.48 0.24 3.43
N LEU A 99 -13.17 0.00 3.45
CA LEU A 99 -12.56 -1.24 3.00
C LEU A 99 -12.47 -2.19 4.19
N TRP A 100 -13.38 -3.17 4.23
CA TRP A 100 -13.46 -4.11 5.35
C TRP A 100 -12.40 -5.20 5.33
N VAL A 101 -11.86 -5.53 4.15
CA VAL A 101 -10.87 -6.59 3.97
C VAL A 101 -9.73 -6.17 3.04
N ASP A 102 -8.57 -6.79 3.20
CA ASP A 102 -7.43 -6.68 2.30
C ASP A 102 -7.55 -7.66 1.10
N GLN A 103 -6.57 -7.68 0.18
CA GLN A 103 -6.60 -8.55 -1.00
C GLN A 103 -6.59 -10.07 -0.69
N ARG A 104 -6.40 -10.45 0.56
CA ARG A 104 -6.40 -11.83 1.04
C ARG A 104 -7.69 -12.18 1.78
N ASP A 105 -8.69 -11.31 1.69
CA ASP A 105 -9.93 -11.38 2.47
C ASP A 105 -9.69 -11.34 4.00
N LYS A 106 -8.56 -10.74 4.44
CA LYS A 106 -8.27 -10.52 5.87
C LYS A 106 -8.82 -9.19 6.33
N GLY A 107 -9.32 -9.15 7.56
CA GLY A 107 -9.96 -7.97 8.12
C GLY A 107 -9.04 -6.76 8.28
N ARG A 108 -9.62 -5.57 8.09
CA ARG A 108 -9.00 -4.25 8.33
C ARG A 108 -9.57 -3.50 9.55
N TYR A 109 -10.34 -4.20 10.37
CA TYR A 109 -11.19 -3.63 11.43
C TYR A 109 -10.49 -3.59 12.79
N ASP A 110 -9.26 -3.08 12.84
CA ASP A 110 -8.52 -2.81 14.08
C ASP A 110 -8.42 -1.30 14.41
N GLY A 111 -9.06 -0.46 13.59
CA GLY A 111 -9.09 0.99 13.71
C GLY A 111 -7.79 1.68 13.30
N LYS A 112 -6.88 0.98 12.61
CA LYS A 112 -5.60 1.52 12.18
C LYS A 112 -5.22 1.02 10.78
N CYS A 113 -5.81 1.65 9.77
CA CYS A 113 -5.63 1.23 8.39
C CYS A 113 -4.16 1.15 7.92
N ASP A 114 -3.76 -0.03 7.45
CA ASP A 114 -2.53 -0.18 6.69
C ASP A 114 -2.69 0.35 5.26
N SER A 115 -1.69 1.09 4.80
CA SER A 115 -1.66 1.53 3.39
C SER A 115 -1.38 0.37 2.46
N GLY A 116 -1.87 0.48 1.22
CA GLY A 116 -1.70 -0.52 0.18
C GLY A 116 -2.76 -1.61 0.27
N SER A 117 -2.49 -2.74 -0.38
CA SER A 117 -3.47 -3.81 -0.56
C SER A 117 -3.44 -4.90 0.51
N PHE A 118 -2.58 -4.76 1.52
CA PHE A 118 -2.29 -5.75 2.54
C PHE A 118 -2.48 -5.13 3.93
N GLU A 119 -3.16 -5.85 4.83
CA GLU A 119 -3.32 -5.47 6.23
C GLU A 119 -2.55 -6.44 7.13
N LEU A 120 -1.50 -5.96 7.81
CA LEU A 120 -0.70 -6.76 8.71
C LEU A 120 -1.50 -7.14 9.95
N GLN A 121 -1.85 -8.41 10.08
CA GLN A 121 -2.65 -8.87 11.21
C GLN A 121 -1.83 -8.84 12.51
N PRO A 122 -2.47 -8.67 13.68
CA PRO A 122 -1.76 -8.67 14.97
C PRO A 122 -0.90 -9.93 15.17
N GLY A 123 0.40 -9.73 15.39
CA GLY A 123 1.37 -10.83 15.58
C GLY A 123 1.75 -11.59 14.31
N GLU A 124 1.28 -11.17 13.14
CA GLU A 124 1.60 -11.81 11.87
C GLU A 124 3.06 -11.54 11.45
N ASN A 125 3.74 -12.59 11.01
CA ASN A 125 4.95 -12.48 10.21
C ASN A 125 4.71 -13.18 8.87
N PRO A 126 4.34 -12.44 7.81
CA PRO A 126 3.85 -13.05 6.57
C PRO A 126 4.87 -14.00 5.94
N THR A 127 4.44 -15.22 5.67
CA THR A 127 5.24 -16.26 5.00
C THR A 127 4.54 -16.75 3.75
N VAL A 128 5.33 -17.18 2.77
CA VAL A 128 4.79 -17.68 1.50
C VAL A 128 4.01 -18.96 1.77
N VAL A 129 2.77 -19.00 1.32
CA VAL A 129 1.92 -20.18 1.39
C VAL A 129 2.14 -21.00 0.12
N TYR A 130 2.66 -22.21 0.31
CA TYR A 130 2.69 -23.22 -0.72
C TYR A 130 1.44 -24.07 -0.54
N LEU A 131 0.44 -23.89 -1.41
CA LEU A 131 -0.68 -24.82 -1.47
C LEU A 131 -0.11 -26.22 -1.74
N PRO A 132 -0.65 -27.29 -1.13
CA PRO A 132 -0.26 -28.63 -1.55
C PRO A 132 -0.51 -28.74 -3.05
N LEU A 133 0.51 -29.16 -3.79
CA LEU A 133 0.33 -29.69 -5.13
C LEU A 133 -0.60 -30.90 -4.96
N ILE A 134 -1.91 -30.73 -5.18
CA ILE A 134 -2.79 -31.87 -5.33
C ILE A 134 -2.40 -32.49 -6.68
N ALA A 135 -1.46 -33.44 -6.63
CA ALA A 135 -1.24 -34.35 -7.73
C ALA A 135 -2.56 -35.11 -7.94
N LYS A 136 -3.17 -34.89 -9.11
CA LYS A 136 -4.26 -35.75 -9.59
C LYS A 136 -3.70 -37.11 -9.95
#